data_AF-A0A0M8TFK8-F1
#
_entry.id   AF-A0A0M8TFK8-F1
#
_cell.length_a   1.000
_cell.length_b   1.000
_cell.length_c   1.000
_cell.angle_alpha   90.00
_cell.angle_beta   90.00
_cell.angle_gamma   90.00
#
_symmetry.space_group_name_H-M   'P 1'
#
loop_
_entity.id
_entity.type
_entity.pdbx_description
1 polymer ?
#
loop_
_entity_poly.entity_id
_entity_poly.type
_entity_poly.pdbx_seq_one_letter_code
_entity_poly.pdbx_strand_id
1 'polypeptide(L)'
;MELMTVTLSTGDQVADVRTTWGMDFPPERCWTDGWGVSVELPAVLELIDLARAGVVSLDDVREQLAARAHEIAVYNDPGEADPERRARRRCFGDCDTCRAKKPEFEAHHAHAVEQKARHAQPDLYPFSASGSSLHRVTCWYVRDHLRSVNAGDDPRWPVWRNLRDYAHDGHLSTAFWTQYTALPRHEAASWIGEHTGTRGGKRYRTCKLCDPDLTGLTDCT
;
A
#
# COMPACT_ATOMS: atom_id res chain seq x y z
N MET A 1 -15.46 5.08 -9.82
CA MET A 1 -16.18 4.15 -10.70
C MET A 1 -16.46 4.90 -11.98
N GLU A 2 -15.76 4.53 -13.05
CA GLU A 2 -15.93 5.11 -14.37
C GLU A 2 -16.92 4.25 -15.15
N LEU A 3 -17.89 4.90 -15.80
CA LEU A 3 -18.93 4.24 -16.59
C LEU A 3 -18.50 4.26 -18.05
N MET A 4 -18.37 3.07 -18.65
CA MET A 4 -18.10 2.94 -20.07
C MET A 4 -19.32 2.33 -20.76
N THR A 5 -19.58 2.78 -21.98
CA THR A 5 -20.54 2.14 -22.88
C THR A 5 -19.74 1.40 -23.92
N VAL A 6 -19.99 0.10 -24.06
CA VAL A 6 -19.34 -0.76 -25.05
C VAL A 6 -20.40 -1.50 -25.84
N THR A 7 -20.14 -1.76 -27.11
CA THR A 7 -20.97 -2.69 -27.88
C THR A 7 -20.38 -4.09 -27.69
N LEU A 8 -21.21 -5.04 -27.24
CA LEU A 8 -20.81 -6.45 -27.22
C LEU A 8 -21.11 -7.03 -28.60
N SER A 9 -20.06 -7.15 -29.42
CA SER A 9 -20.16 -7.53 -30.82
C SER A 9 -20.39 -9.03 -31.02
N THR A 10 -21.47 -9.58 -30.46
CA THR A 10 -22.00 -10.90 -30.87
C THR A 10 -22.80 -10.69 -32.14
N GLY A 11 -22.12 -10.36 -33.23
CA GLY A 11 -22.79 -10.05 -34.51
C GLY A 11 -23.74 -8.85 -34.45
N ASP A 12 -23.33 -7.74 -33.81
CA ASP A 12 -24.07 -6.47 -33.70
C ASP A 12 -25.40 -6.49 -32.91
N GLN A 13 -25.65 -7.48 -32.04
CA GLN A 13 -27.01 -7.67 -31.49
C GLN A 13 -27.31 -7.00 -30.16
N VAL A 14 -26.34 -6.84 -29.25
CA VAL A 14 -26.55 -6.13 -27.97
C VAL A 14 -25.79 -4.81 -27.97
N ALA A 15 -26.50 -3.74 -28.32
CA ALA A 15 -25.96 -2.37 -28.36
C ALA A 15 -26.07 -1.67 -26.99
N ASP A 16 -25.29 -0.60 -26.83
CA ASP A 16 -25.35 0.32 -25.68
C ASP A 16 -25.14 -0.34 -24.30
N VAL A 17 -24.29 -1.37 -24.24
CA VAL A 17 -24.04 -2.12 -23.01
C VAL A 17 -23.22 -1.30 -22.03
N ARG A 18 -23.76 -1.10 -20.83
CA ARG A 18 -23.03 -0.44 -19.74
C ARG A 18 -22.09 -1.40 -19.03
N THR A 19 -20.85 -0.95 -18.88
CA THR A 19 -19.83 -1.62 -18.10
C THR A 19 -19.18 -0.69 -17.08
N THR A 20 -18.66 -1.28 -16.02
CA THR A 20 -17.85 -0.58 -15.03
C THR A 20 -16.60 -1.38 -14.74
N TRP A 21 -15.51 -0.68 -14.41
CA TRP A 21 -14.27 -1.28 -13.96
C TRP A 21 -13.98 -0.92 -12.49
N GLY A 22 -13.44 -1.88 -11.74
CA GLY A 22 -13.08 -1.70 -10.33
C GLY A 22 -12.40 -2.92 -9.73
N MET A 23 -11.85 -2.77 -8.52
CA MET A 23 -11.11 -3.84 -7.81
C MET A 23 -11.92 -4.46 -6.65
N ASP A 24 -13.20 -4.10 -6.53
CA ASP A 24 -14.08 -4.50 -5.43
C ASP A 24 -14.71 -5.89 -5.65
N PHE A 25 -13.94 -6.82 -6.21
CA PHE A 25 -14.36 -8.19 -6.50
C PHE A 25 -13.62 -9.18 -5.59
N PRO A 26 -14.21 -10.37 -5.33
CA PRO A 26 -13.59 -11.40 -4.51
C PRO A 26 -12.17 -11.75 -5.02
N PRO A 27 -11.13 -11.69 -4.16
CA PRO A 27 -9.74 -11.98 -4.51
C PRO A 27 -9.53 -13.37 -5.10
N GLU A 28 -10.32 -14.35 -4.68
CA GLU A 28 -10.20 -15.76 -5.09
C GLU A 28 -10.44 -15.94 -6.59
N ARG A 29 -11.10 -14.97 -7.23
CA ARG A 29 -11.41 -14.95 -8.66
C ARG A 29 -10.47 -14.04 -9.46
N CYS A 30 -9.43 -13.47 -8.84
CA CYS A 30 -8.60 -12.45 -9.48
C CYS A 30 -7.88 -12.93 -10.75
N TRP A 31 -7.68 -14.25 -10.90
CA TRP A 31 -7.10 -14.86 -12.09
C TRP A 31 -8.12 -15.30 -13.14
N THR A 32 -9.41 -15.11 -12.89
CA THR A 32 -10.49 -15.44 -13.85
C THR A 32 -10.63 -14.32 -14.88
N ASP A 33 -10.90 -14.68 -16.13
CA ASP A 33 -11.28 -13.71 -17.17
C ASP A 33 -12.52 -12.94 -16.75
N GLY A 34 -12.57 -11.65 -17.08
CA GLY A 34 -13.64 -10.77 -16.65
C GLY A 34 -13.48 -10.19 -15.23
N TRP A 35 -12.52 -10.67 -14.44
CA TRP A 35 -12.31 -10.12 -13.10
C TRP A 35 -11.93 -8.64 -13.16
N GLY A 36 -12.61 -7.84 -12.34
CA GLY A 36 -12.45 -6.38 -12.32
C GLY A 36 -13.44 -5.62 -13.20
N VAL A 37 -14.29 -6.33 -13.96
CA VAL A 37 -15.28 -5.73 -14.86
C VAL A 37 -16.69 -6.19 -14.47
N SER A 38 -17.63 -5.25 -14.44
CA SER A 38 -19.07 -5.55 -14.40
C SER A 38 -19.71 -5.18 -15.72
N VAL A 39 -20.72 -5.95 -16.09
CA VAL A 39 -21.61 -5.72 -17.21
C VAL A 39 -23.04 -5.69 -16.68
N GLU A 40 -23.89 -4.85 -17.25
CA GLU A 40 -25.29 -4.81 -16.84
C GLU A 40 -26.02 -6.14 -17.11
N LEU A 41 -26.89 -6.53 -16.18
CA LEU A 41 -27.61 -7.80 -16.25
C LEU A 41 -28.51 -7.96 -17.50
N PRO A 42 -29.21 -6.93 -18.01
CA PRO A 42 -30.02 -7.06 -19.23
C PRO A 42 -29.22 -7.57 -20.43
N ALA A 43 -28.00 -7.04 -20.64
CA ALA A 43 -27.12 -7.49 -21.72
C ALA A 43 -26.73 -8.97 -21.58
N VAL A 44 -26.50 -9.45 -20.35
CA VAL A 44 -26.20 -10.87 -20.08
C VAL A 44 -27.40 -11.75 -20.40
N LEU A 45 -28.61 -11.32 -20.05
CA LEU A 45 -29.84 -12.07 -20.34
C LEU A 45 -30.10 -12.15 -21.84
N GLU A 46 -29.89 -11.06 -22.58
CA GLU A 46 -30.03 -11.02 -24.03
C GLU A 46 -29.04 -11.96 -24.72
N LEU A 47 -27.78 -11.99 -24.30
CA LEU A 47 -26.78 -12.94 -24.80
C LEU A 47 -27.19 -14.41 -24.55
N ILE A 48 -27.79 -14.70 -23.39
CA ILE A 48 -28.29 -16.03 -23.06
C ILE A 48 -29.45 -16.40 -24.00
N ASP A 49 -30.38 -15.48 -24.26
CA ASP A 49 -31.52 -15.73 -25.14
C ASP A 49 -31.09 -15.94 -26.60
N LEU A 50 -30.13 -15.17 -27.09
CA LEU A 50 -29.54 -15.36 -28.42
C LEU A 50 -28.83 -16.72 -28.55
N ALA A 51 -28.12 -17.14 -27.50
CA ALA A 51 -27.48 -18.45 -27.48
C ALA A 51 -28.52 -19.58 -27.47
N ARG A 52 -29.60 -19.44 -26.70
CA ARG A 52 -30.72 -20.40 -26.68
C ARG A 52 -31.45 -20.49 -28.02
N ALA A 53 -31.53 -19.38 -28.76
CA ALA A 53 -32.09 -19.34 -30.11
C ALA A 53 -31.14 -19.92 -31.18
N GLY A 54 -29.91 -20.30 -30.81
CA GLY A 54 -28.91 -20.80 -31.75
C GLY A 54 -28.34 -19.74 -32.69
N VAL A 55 -28.57 -18.46 -32.39
CA VAL A 55 -28.05 -17.33 -33.19
C VAL A 55 -26.55 -17.16 -32.99
N VAL A 56 -26.07 -17.47 -31.77
CA VAL A 56 -24.66 -17.40 -31.38
C VAL A 56 -24.33 -18.62 -30.52
N SER A 57 -23.09 -19.10 -30.54
CA SER A 57 -22.68 -20.20 -29.66
C SER A 57 -22.29 -19.69 -28.27
N LEU A 58 -22.44 -20.52 -27.24
CA LEU A 58 -21.98 -20.16 -25.88
C LEU A 58 -20.47 -19.92 -25.81
N ASP A 59 -19.69 -20.60 -26.66
CA ASP A 59 -18.25 -20.42 -26.76
C ASP A 59 -17.92 -19.02 -27.33
N ASP A 60 -18.63 -18.57 -28.36
CA ASP A 60 -18.46 -17.23 -28.92
C ASP A 60 -18.84 -16.15 -27.90
N VAL A 61 -19.94 -16.33 -27.16
CA VAL A 61 -20.33 -15.40 -26.07
C VAL A 61 -19.21 -15.27 -25.05
N ARG A 62 -18.67 -16.41 -24.61
CA ARG A 62 -17.60 -16.46 -23.61
C ARG A 62 -16.34 -15.74 -24.11
N GLU A 63 -15.89 -16.05 -25.32
CA GLU A 63 -14.69 -15.46 -25.92
C GLU A 63 -14.82 -13.94 -26.02
N GLN A 64 -15.98 -13.46 -26.48
CA GLN A 64 -16.20 -12.03 -26.65
C GLN A 64 -16.31 -11.28 -25.32
N LEU A 65 -17.00 -11.85 -24.33
CA LEU A 65 -17.05 -11.26 -22.98
C LEU A 65 -15.65 -11.17 -22.37
N ALA A 66 -14.83 -12.22 -22.53
CA ALA A 66 -13.45 -12.21 -22.05
C ALA A 66 -12.59 -11.14 -22.77
N ALA A 67 -12.70 -11.05 -24.09
CA ALA A 67 -11.98 -10.05 -24.89
C ALA A 67 -12.39 -8.62 -24.51
N ARG A 68 -13.69 -8.34 -24.41
CA ARG A 68 -14.19 -7.00 -24.02
C ARG A 68 -13.78 -6.63 -22.60
N ALA A 69 -13.84 -7.58 -21.67
CA ALA A 69 -13.37 -7.32 -20.32
C ALA A 69 -11.87 -7.02 -20.27
N HIS A 70 -11.06 -7.71 -21.08
CA HIS A 70 -9.63 -7.39 -21.19
C HIS A 70 -9.40 -5.98 -21.75
N GLU A 71 -10.09 -5.59 -22.82
CA GLU A 71 -9.99 -4.25 -23.39
C GLU A 71 -10.41 -3.15 -22.40
N ILE A 72 -11.52 -3.34 -21.68
CA ILE A 72 -11.97 -2.41 -20.63
C ILE A 72 -10.90 -2.28 -19.55
N ALA A 73 -10.32 -3.40 -19.10
CA ALA A 73 -9.27 -3.39 -18.08
C ALA A 73 -8.03 -2.63 -18.57
N VAL A 74 -7.58 -2.87 -19.80
CA VAL A 74 -6.42 -2.18 -20.40
C VAL A 74 -6.69 -0.69 -20.63
N TYR A 75 -7.91 -0.32 -21.04
CA TYR A 75 -8.28 1.08 -21.22
C TYR A 75 -8.21 1.87 -19.90
N ASN A 76 -8.76 1.32 -18.83
CA ASN A 76 -8.77 1.97 -17.51
C ASN A 76 -7.41 1.89 -16.81
N ASP A 77 -6.63 0.86 -17.11
CA ASP A 77 -5.31 0.63 -16.56
C ASP A 77 -4.38 0.03 -17.61
N PRO A 78 -3.61 0.87 -18.33
CA PRO A 78 -2.68 0.38 -19.35
C PRO A 78 -1.66 -0.64 -18.85
N GLY A 79 -1.45 -0.70 -17.52
CA GLY A 79 -0.62 -1.74 -16.90
C GLY A 79 -1.20 -3.15 -16.97
N GLU A 80 -2.50 -3.33 -17.25
CA GLU A 80 -3.11 -4.66 -17.44
C GLU A 80 -2.67 -5.34 -18.75
N ALA A 81 -2.10 -4.59 -19.70
CA ALA A 81 -1.52 -5.14 -20.93
C ALA A 81 -0.14 -5.79 -20.70
N ASP A 82 0.54 -5.44 -19.60
CA ASP A 82 1.81 -6.01 -19.18
C ASP A 82 1.54 -7.18 -18.21
N PRO A 83 1.91 -8.43 -18.56
CA PRO A 83 1.65 -9.59 -17.71
C PRO A 83 2.24 -9.49 -16.31
N GLU A 84 3.42 -8.89 -16.14
CA GLU A 84 4.06 -8.76 -14.84
C GLU A 84 3.35 -7.72 -13.97
N ARG A 85 3.00 -6.57 -14.56
CA ARG A 85 2.20 -5.54 -13.87
C ARG A 85 0.81 -6.02 -13.53
N ARG A 86 0.15 -6.75 -14.44
CA ARG A 86 -1.15 -7.41 -14.20
C ARG A 86 -1.05 -8.38 -13.04
N ALA A 87 -0.04 -9.25 -13.03
CA ALA A 87 0.16 -10.22 -11.96
C ALA A 87 0.38 -9.53 -10.61
N ARG A 88 1.15 -8.43 -10.59
CA ARG A 88 1.34 -7.60 -9.40
C ARG A 88 0.04 -6.95 -8.93
N ARG A 89 -0.77 -6.38 -9.83
CA ARG A 89 -2.04 -5.73 -9.46
C ARG A 89 -3.07 -6.69 -8.88
N ARG A 90 -3.03 -7.95 -9.34
CA ARG A 90 -3.88 -9.06 -8.87
C ARG A 90 -3.27 -9.83 -7.69
N CYS A 91 -2.14 -9.38 -7.14
CA CYS A 91 -1.55 -9.94 -5.93
C CYS A 91 -2.27 -9.42 -4.68
N PHE A 92 -2.72 -10.33 -3.81
CA PHE A 92 -3.40 -10.02 -2.54
C PHE A 92 -2.51 -10.33 -1.32
N GLY A 93 -1.19 -10.18 -1.47
CA GLY A 93 -0.22 -10.40 -0.39
C GLY A 93 0.08 -11.88 -0.11
N ASP A 94 -0.35 -12.77 -1.00
CA ASP A 94 -0.30 -14.22 -0.87
C ASP A 94 0.54 -14.91 -1.95
N CYS A 95 1.27 -14.17 -2.79
CA CYS A 95 2.25 -14.74 -3.70
C CYS A 95 3.55 -15.11 -2.98
N ASP A 96 4.43 -15.88 -3.61
CA ASP A 96 5.71 -16.29 -3.01
C ASP A 96 6.61 -15.10 -2.65
N THR A 97 6.64 -14.07 -3.48
CA THR A 97 7.40 -12.83 -3.20
C THR A 97 6.89 -12.14 -1.93
N CYS A 98 5.56 -12.02 -1.78
CA CYS A 98 4.95 -11.44 -0.59
C CYS A 98 5.21 -12.32 0.64
N ARG A 99 5.06 -13.65 0.53
CA ARG A 99 5.39 -14.59 1.62
C ARG A 99 6.84 -14.46 2.08
N ALA A 100 7.77 -14.36 1.15
CA ALA A 100 9.19 -14.21 1.45
C ALA A 100 9.51 -12.88 2.16
N LYS A 101 8.84 -11.79 1.78
CA LYS A 101 9.03 -10.45 2.37
C LYS A 101 8.20 -10.17 3.62
N LYS A 102 7.20 -11.01 3.90
CA LYS A 102 6.28 -10.84 5.03
C LYS A 102 6.99 -10.70 6.38
N PRO A 103 7.99 -11.52 6.76
CA PRO A 103 8.65 -11.36 8.06
C PRO A 103 9.36 -10.00 8.22
N GLU A 104 10.00 -9.51 7.15
CA GLU A 104 10.67 -8.20 7.14
C GLU A 104 9.66 -7.05 7.24
N PHE A 105 8.56 -7.15 6.49
CA PHE A 105 7.44 -6.21 6.56
C PHE A 105 6.81 -6.16 7.95
N GLU A 106 6.55 -7.32 8.56
CA GLU A 106 5.98 -7.41 9.91
C GLU A 106 6.92 -6.83 10.96
N ALA A 107 8.24 -6.98 10.80
CA ALA A 107 9.22 -6.33 11.68
C ALA A 107 9.17 -4.80 11.57
N HIS A 108 9.06 -4.25 10.36
CA HIS A 108 8.87 -2.81 10.17
C HIS A 108 7.57 -2.31 10.80
N HIS A 109 6.48 -3.06 10.62
CA HIS A 109 5.18 -2.71 11.18
C HIS A 109 5.20 -2.76 12.72
N ALA A 110 5.77 -3.82 13.30
CA ALA A 110 5.93 -3.95 14.75
C ALA A 110 6.78 -2.79 15.33
N HIS A 111 7.87 -2.42 14.64
CA HIS A 111 8.67 -1.25 15.02
C HIS A 111 7.83 0.03 14.99
N ALA A 112 7.05 0.27 13.93
CA ALA A 112 6.19 1.46 13.83
C ALA A 112 5.13 1.52 14.95
N VAL A 113 4.52 0.39 15.29
CA VAL A 113 3.58 0.27 16.42
C VAL A 113 4.26 0.62 17.74
N GLU A 114 5.43 0.03 18.01
CA GLU A 114 6.20 0.28 19.23
C GLU A 114 6.58 1.77 19.32
N GLN A 115 7.12 2.35 18.25
CA GLN A 115 7.52 3.74 18.24
C GLN A 115 6.32 4.66 18.47
N LYS A 116 5.15 4.38 17.88
CA LYS A 116 3.92 5.14 18.14
C LYS A 116 3.54 5.09 19.62
N ALA A 117 3.63 3.92 20.27
CA ALA A 117 3.35 3.76 21.69
C ALA A 117 4.35 4.50 22.60
N ARG A 118 5.65 4.50 22.24
CA ARG A 118 6.69 5.25 22.94
C ARG A 118 6.49 6.77 22.79
N HIS A 119 6.14 7.25 21.60
CA HIS A 119 5.88 8.68 21.35
C HIS A 119 4.67 9.22 22.13
N ALA A 120 3.76 8.35 22.57
CA ALA A 120 2.65 8.72 23.45
C ALA A 120 3.07 8.93 24.92
N GLN A 121 4.32 8.63 25.30
CA GLN A 121 4.82 8.65 26.67
C GLN A 121 6.04 9.59 26.80
N PRO A 122 5.84 10.92 26.67
CA PRO A 122 6.95 11.87 26.58
C PRO A 122 7.81 11.96 27.84
N ASP A 123 7.29 11.60 29.00
CA ASP A 123 8.05 11.58 30.25
C ASP A 123 9.07 10.43 30.30
N LEU A 124 8.75 9.30 29.66
CA LEU A 124 9.63 8.13 29.58
C LEU A 124 10.56 8.21 28.37
N TYR A 125 10.09 8.77 27.26
CA TYR A 125 10.80 8.86 25.98
C TYR A 125 10.89 10.32 25.50
N PRO A 126 11.68 11.19 26.15
CA PRO A 126 11.68 12.62 25.86
C PRO A 126 12.29 13.00 24.51
N PHE A 127 13.06 12.11 23.88
CA PHE A 127 13.76 12.36 22.61
C PHE A 127 13.18 11.55 21.47
N SER A 128 13.40 12.04 20.25
CA SER A 128 13.11 11.31 19.01
C SER A 128 14.26 11.49 18.03
N ALA A 129 14.84 10.41 17.55
CA ALA A 129 15.96 10.40 16.61
C ALA A 129 15.51 9.97 15.21
N SER A 130 16.06 10.60 14.17
CA SER A 130 15.84 10.21 12.77
C SER A 130 17.08 10.50 11.96
N GLY A 131 17.71 9.47 11.40
CA GLY A 131 18.95 9.58 10.64
C GLY A 131 20.04 10.30 11.43
N SER A 132 20.40 11.52 11.04
CA SER A 132 21.39 12.37 11.73
C SER A 132 20.77 13.51 12.54
N SER A 133 19.49 13.43 12.88
CA SER A 133 18.77 14.50 13.59
C SER A 133 18.17 14.02 14.90
N LEU A 134 18.31 14.83 15.95
CA LEU A 134 17.70 14.61 17.26
C LEU A 134 16.65 15.69 17.56
N HIS A 135 15.49 15.26 18.02
CA HIS A 135 14.32 16.08 18.32
C HIS A 135 13.85 15.80 19.76
N ARG A 136 13.01 16.70 20.30
CA ARG A 136 12.08 16.33 21.37
C ARG A 136 10.98 15.45 20.76
N VAL A 137 10.49 14.47 21.51
CA VAL A 137 9.36 13.63 21.09
C VAL A 137 8.10 14.45 20.80
N THR A 138 7.95 15.60 21.46
CA THR A 138 6.83 16.55 21.28
C THR A 138 7.04 17.53 20.13
N CYS A 139 8.15 17.44 19.38
CA CYS A 139 8.42 18.30 18.23
C CYS A 139 7.30 18.21 17.20
N TRP A 140 6.89 19.35 16.64
CA TRP A 140 5.79 19.41 15.68
C TRP A 140 6.04 18.54 14.45
N TYR A 141 7.23 18.55 13.85
CA TYR A 141 7.55 17.70 12.69
C TYR A 141 7.43 16.20 13.00
N VAL A 142 7.89 15.78 14.18
CA VAL A 142 7.78 14.39 14.63
C VAL A 142 6.32 14.01 14.78
N ARG A 143 5.53 14.85 15.47
CA ARG A 143 4.09 14.62 15.66
C ARG A 143 3.31 14.60 14.35
N ASP A 144 3.63 15.49 13.42
CA ASP A 144 2.97 15.58 12.12
C ASP A 144 3.23 14.31 11.29
N HIS A 145 4.48 13.85 11.24
CA HIS A 145 4.82 12.58 10.59
C HIS A 145 4.10 11.39 11.24
N LEU A 146 4.04 11.33 12.57
CA LEU A 146 3.38 10.21 13.27
C LEU A 146 1.87 10.18 13.08
N ARG A 147 1.23 11.26 12.62
CA ARG A 147 -0.20 11.24 12.26
C ARG A 147 -0.49 10.36 11.07
N SER A 148 0.47 10.17 10.15
CA SER A 148 0.28 9.26 9.01
C SER A 148 0.55 7.80 9.40
N VAL A 149 1.19 7.56 10.54
CA VAL A 149 1.44 6.21 11.07
C VAL A 149 0.15 5.66 11.67
N ASN A 150 -0.63 5.00 10.82
CA ASN A 150 -1.88 4.36 11.22
C ASN A 150 -1.71 2.94 11.74
N ALA A 151 -0.51 2.35 11.61
CA ALA A 151 -0.18 1.03 12.16
C ALA A 151 -1.17 -0.09 11.78
N GLY A 152 -1.79 0.00 10.59
CA GLY A 152 -2.76 -0.99 10.11
C GLY A 152 -4.19 -0.83 10.62
N ASP A 153 -4.49 0.21 11.39
CA ASP A 153 -5.84 0.46 11.94
C ASP A 153 -6.83 1.04 10.90
N ASP A 154 -6.34 1.51 9.75
CA ASP A 154 -7.17 2.14 8.73
C ASP A 154 -7.61 1.13 7.65
N PRO A 155 -8.90 0.80 7.54
CA PRO A 155 -9.40 -0.15 6.55
C PRO A 155 -9.18 0.31 5.10
N ARG A 156 -8.91 1.60 4.87
CA ARG A 156 -8.54 2.12 3.53
C ARG A 156 -7.14 1.68 3.10
N TRP A 157 -6.31 1.23 4.03
CA TRP A 157 -4.92 0.82 3.83
C TRP A 157 -4.69 -0.60 4.35
N PRO A 158 -5.33 -1.61 3.73
CA PRO A 158 -5.24 -2.97 4.24
C PRO A 158 -3.80 -3.49 4.21
N VAL A 159 -3.46 -4.33 5.19
CA VAL A 159 -2.12 -4.90 5.38
C VAL A 159 -1.60 -5.56 4.11
N TRP A 160 -2.44 -6.35 3.44
CA TRP A 160 -2.04 -7.07 2.23
C TRP A 160 -1.58 -6.14 1.10
N ARG A 161 -2.20 -4.96 0.96
CA ARG A 161 -1.85 -3.98 -0.07
C ARG A 161 -0.47 -3.39 0.21
N ASN A 162 -0.20 -3.05 1.47
CA ASN A 162 1.08 -2.50 1.89
C ASN A 162 2.20 -3.56 1.83
N LEU A 163 1.90 -4.81 2.20
CA LEU A 163 2.83 -5.93 2.02
C LEU A 163 3.15 -6.13 0.54
N ARG A 164 2.15 -6.07 -0.35
CA ARG A 164 2.34 -6.17 -1.79
C ARG A 164 3.24 -5.05 -2.32
N ASP A 165 2.92 -3.80 -2.01
CA ASP A 165 3.70 -2.65 -2.50
C ASP A 165 5.15 -2.70 -1.96
N TYR A 166 5.33 -3.15 -0.73
CA TYR A 166 6.67 -3.38 -0.16
C TYR A 166 7.41 -4.52 -0.86
N ALA A 167 6.76 -5.66 -1.05
CA ALA A 167 7.39 -6.86 -1.61
C ALA A 167 7.73 -6.70 -3.09
N HIS A 168 6.92 -5.97 -3.85
CA HIS A 168 7.08 -5.84 -5.30
C HIS A 168 7.76 -4.54 -5.73
N ASP A 169 7.57 -3.42 -5.02
CA ASP A 169 8.12 -2.12 -5.39
C ASP A 169 9.20 -1.63 -4.41
N GLY A 170 9.46 -2.37 -3.32
CA GLY A 170 10.31 -1.90 -2.23
C GLY A 170 9.72 -0.71 -1.48
N HIS A 171 8.45 -0.37 -1.75
CA HIS A 171 7.81 0.80 -1.19
C HIS A 171 7.15 0.48 0.15
N LEU A 172 7.69 1.06 1.22
CA LEU A 172 7.11 0.95 2.55
C LEU A 172 6.32 2.22 2.88
N SER A 173 5.01 2.09 2.99
CA SER A 173 4.13 3.20 3.36
C SER A 173 4.46 3.73 4.74
N THR A 174 4.38 5.05 4.92
CA THR A 174 4.50 5.69 6.25
C THR A 174 3.38 5.26 7.21
N ALA A 175 2.31 4.63 6.71
CA ALA A 175 1.31 4.02 7.58
C ALA A 175 1.85 2.80 8.36
N PHE A 176 2.89 2.14 7.83
CA PHE A 176 3.48 0.90 8.36
C PHE A 176 4.94 1.05 8.78
N TRP A 177 5.47 2.27 8.73
CA TRP A 177 6.87 2.56 9.05
C TRP A 177 7.04 3.98 9.55
N THR A 178 8.04 4.18 10.41
CA THR A 178 8.50 5.50 10.80
C THR A 178 10.02 5.57 10.81
N GLN A 179 10.54 6.72 10.41
CA GLN A 179 11.97 7.08 10.54
C GLN A 179 12.33 7.61 11.93
N TYR A 180 11.33 7.87 12.78
CA TYR A 180 11.51 8.49 14.08
C TYR A 180 11.49 7.44 15.18
N THR A 181 12.60 7.33 15.90
CA THR A 181 12.74 6.45 17.05
C THR A 181 12.65 7.26 18.33
N ALA A 182 11.64 7.01 19.15
CA ALA A 182 11.50 7.57 20.48
C ALA A 182 12.48 6.90 21.46
N LEU A 183 13.28 7.74 22.13
CA LEU A 183 14.38 7.31 22.98
C LEU A 183 14.19 7.80 24.42
N PRO A 184 14.36 6.93 25.44
CA PRO A 184 14.64 7.36 26.80
C PRO A 184 16.01 8.05 26.86
N ARG A 185 16.29 8.74 27.96
CA ARG A 185 17.55 9.48 28.16
C ARG A 185 18.81 8.64 27.89
N HIS A 186 18.87 7.41 28.41
CA HIS A 186 20.05 6.57 28.26
C HIS A 186 20.28 6.13 26.80
N GLU A 187 19.23 5.74 26.06
CA GLU A 187 19.36 5.41 24.63
C GLU A 187 19.73 6.66 23.81
N ALA A 188 19.22 7.85 24.17
CA ALA A 188 19.61 9.10 23.53
C ALA A 188 21.10 9.43 23.74
N ALA A 189 21.65 9.15 24.93
CA ALA A 189 23.07 9.29 25.19
C ALA A 189 23.91 8.32 24.34
N SER A 190 23.51 7.04 24.27
CA SER A 190 24.15 6.05 23.39
C SER A 190 24.12 6.48 21.91
N TRP A 191 22.95 6.92 21.44
CA TRP A 191 22.80 7.42 20.07
C TRP A 191 23.71 8.62 19.79
N ILE A 192 23.82 9.57 20.72
CA ILE A 192 24.74 10.71 20.60
C ILE A 192 26.19 10.24 20.50
N GLY A 193 26.58 9.24 21.30
CA GLY A 193 27.91 8.63 21.27
C GLY A 193 28.23 8.03 19.91
N GLU A 194 27.33 7.21 19.36
CA GLU A 194 27.47 6.60 18.02
C GLU A 194 27.54 7.64 16.90
N HIS A 195 26.88 8.78 17.09
CA HIS A 195 26.85 9.89 16.14
C HIS A 195 27.89 10.97 16.47
N THR A 196 28.87 10.67 17.32
CA THR A 196 30.03 11.52 17.58
C THR A 196 31.27 10.89 16.96
N GLY A 197 31.97 11.63 16.11
CA GLY A 197 33.18 11.13 15.44
C GLY A 197 34.33 10.93 16.41
N THR A 198 35.33 10.13 16.01
CA THR A 198 36.52 9.79 16.81
C THR A 198 37.35 10.97 17.32
N ARG A 199 37.14 12.18 16.77
CA ARG A 199 37.76 13.44 17.22
C ARG A 199 36.79 14.36 17.99
N GLY A 200 35.68 13.84 18.50
CA GLY A 200 34.65 14.59 19.21
C GLY A 200 33.73 15.44 18.31
N GLY A 201 33.88 15.38 16.98
CA GLY A 201 33.05 16.12 16.04
C GLY A 201 31.64 15.54 15.94
N LYS A 202 30.62 16.35 16.19
CA LYS A 202 29.20 15.95 16.05
C LYS A 202 28.90 15.55 14.60
N ARG A 203 28.42 14.33 14.39
CA ARG A 203 27.86 13.84 13.11
C ARG A 203 26.33 13.85 13.11
N TYR A 204 25.74 14.45 14.13
CA TYR A 204 24.31 14.71 14.23
C TYR A 204 24.02 16.21 14.37
N ARG A 205 22.75 16.57 14.18
CA ARG A 205 22.21 17.91 14.41
C ARG A 205 21.03 17.82 15.37
N THR A 206 20.92 18.79 16.26
CA THR A 206 19.69 19.00 17.02
C THR A 206 18.70 19.80 16.19
N CYS A 207 17.42 19.49 16.32
CA CYS A 207 16.38 20.25 15.67
C CYS A 207 16.30 21.66 16.25
N LYS A 208 16.52 22.67 15.40
CA LYS A 208 16.51 24.09 15.79
C LYS A 208 15.14 24.59 16.28
N LEU A 209 14.05 23.92 15.91
CA LEU A 209 12.70 24.34 16.31
C LEU A 209 12.34 23.88 17.71
N CYS A 210 12.64 22.63 18.06
CA CYS A 210 12.29 22.11 19.38
C CYS A 210 13.45 22.19 20.37
N ASP A 211 14.68 22.43 19.91
CA ASP A 211 15.90 22.56 20.71
C ASP A 211 15.94 21.58 21.90
N PRO A 212 16.15 20.28 21.63
CA PRO A 212 16.13 19.26 22.67
C PRO A 212 17.18 19.55 23.75
N ASP A 213 16.75 19.52 25.01
CA ASP A 213 17.65 19.70 26.17
C ASP A 213 18.56 18.47 26.32
N LEU A 214 19.86 18.66 26.08
CA LEU A 214 20.86 17.60 26.14
C LEU A 214 21.57 17.52 27.50
N THR A 215 21.14 18.30 28.49
CA THR A 215 21.77 18.33 29.82
C THR A 215 21.82 16.93 30.42
N GLY A 216 23.03 16.50 30.82
CA GLY A 216 23.29 15.19 31.39
C GLY A 216 23.30 14.01 30.40
N LEU A 217 23.23 14.26 29.08
CA LEU A 217 23.35 13.21 28.05
C LEU A 217 24.77 13.05 27.48
N THR A 218 25.60 14.08 27.61
CA THR A 218 26.96 14.11 27.05
C THR A 218 28.05 13.78 28.08
N ASP A 219 27.69 13.63 29.35
CA ASP A 219 28.65 13.51 30.46
C ASP A 219 29.06 12.04 30.73
N CYS A 220 28.66 11.11 29.85
CA CYS A 220 28.93 9.67 29.98
C CYS A 220 29.99 9.13 28.99
N THR A 221 30.74 10.00 28.30
CA THR A 221 31.87 9.60 27.44
C THR A 221 33.17 9.53 28.18
#